data_AF-A0A7X1TKC9-F1
#
_entry.id   AF-A0A7X1TKC9-F1
#
_cell.length_a   1.000
_cell.length_b   1.000
_cell.length_c   1.000
_cell.angle_alpha   90.00
_cell.angle_beta   90.00
_cell.angle_gamma   90.00
#
_symmetry.space_group_name_H-M   'P 1'
#
loop_
_entity.id
_entity.type
_entity.pdbx_description
1 polymer ?
#
loop_
_entity_poly.entity_id
_entity_poly.type
_entity_poly.pdbx_seq_one_letter_code
_entity_poly.pdbx_strand_id
1 'polypeptide(L)'
;MLAAKPCTATCVIDGIAVTLTFFPDTGVLRITDSTGSRLRETRWSASWDSLVATFRELSETADEDRADPDVLFGSVYRSHAASTRFAT
;
A
#
# COMPACT_ATOMS: atom_id res chain seq x y z
N MET A 1 -29.79 -3.97 -24.73
CA MET A 1 -28.52 -4.13 -23.99
C MET A 1 -28.72 -3.45 -22.65
N LEU A 2 -28.75 -4.19 -21.53
CA LEU A 2 -28.76 -3.56 -20.21
C LEU A 2 -27.35 -3.04 -19.97
N ALA A 3 -27.16 -1.72 -20.02
CA ALA A 3 -25.91 -1.13 -19.56
C ALA A 3 -25.76 -1.47 -18.08
N ALA A 4 -24.72 -2.22 -17.73
CA ALA A 4 -24.45 -2.56 -16.35
C ALA A 4 -23.97 -1.29 -15.62
N LYS A 5 -24.54 -1.06 -14.43
CA LYS A 5 -24.26 0.17 -13.68
C LYS A 5 -22.77 0.22 -13.32
N PRO A 6 -22.07 1.33 -13.56
CA PRO A 6 -20.67 1.46 -13.18
C PRO A 6 -20.51 1.22 -11.67
N CYS A 7 -19.46 0.50 -11.30
CA CYS A 7 -19.08 0.30 -9.91
C CYS A 7 -18.07 1.39 -9.53
N THR A 8 -18.25 1.99 -8.35
CA THR A 8 -17.38 3.09 -7.91
C THR A 8 -16.93 2.87 -6.47
N ALA A 9 -15.65 3.13 -6.20
CA ALA A 9 -15.10 3.22 -4.85
C ALA A 9 -14.12 4.39 -4.77
N THR A 10 -13.97 4.92 -3.57
CA THR A 10 -12.96 5.93 -3.26
C THR A 10 -11.91 5.29 -2.38
N CYS A 11 -10.64 5.45 -2.73
CA CYS A 11 -9.51 5.00 -1.92
C CYS A 11 -8.45 6.09 -1.85
N VAL A 12 -7.50 5.93 -0.92
CA VAL A 12 -6.37 6.85 -0.77
C VAL A 12 -5.12 6.14 -1.28
N ILE A 13 -4.44 6.75 -2.24
CA ILE A 13 -3.17 6.27 -2.81
C ILE A 13 -2.13 7.35 -2.55
N ASP A 14 -1.02 7.02 -1.89
CA ASP A 14 0.05 7.98 -1.52
C ASP A 14 -0.48 9.21 -0.75
N GLY A 15 -1.50 9.04 0.08
CA GLY A 15 -2.15 10.13 0.82
C GLY A 15 -3.12 10.99 -0.02
N ILE A 16 -3.32 10.66 -1.30
CA ILE A 16 -4.22 11.37 -2.21
C ILE A 16 -5.52 10.57 -2.37
N ALA A 17 -6.65 11.21 -2.10
CA ALA A 17 -7.96 10.62 -2.36
C ALA A 17 -8.22 10.51 -3.87
N VAL A 18 -8.47 9.29 -4.34
CA VAL A 18 -8.80 8.98 -5.72
C VAL A 18 -10.11 8.20 -5.80
N THR A 19 -10.81 8.36 -6.92
CA THR A 19 -12.05 7.64 -7.21
C THR A 19 -11.80 6.65 -8.34
N LEU A 20 -12.08 5.38 -8.07
CA LEU A 20 -12.04 4.28 -9.00
C LEU A 20 -13.44 4.05 -9.57
N THR A 21 -13.58 4.07 -10.89
CA THR A 21 -14.83 3.79 -11.59
C THR A 21 -14.62 2.65 -12.58
N PHE A 22 -15.28 1.53 -12.36
CA PHE A 22 -15.24 0.35 -13.21
C PHE A 22 -16.52 0.24 -14.05
N PHE A 23 -16.34 0.12 -15.36
CA PHE A 23 -17.39 -0.07 -16.35
C PHE A 23 -17.42 -1.54 -16.77
N PRO A 24 -18.31 -2.37 -16.18
CA PRO A 24 -18.35 -3.81 -16.45
C PRO A 24 -18.66 -4.15 -17.92
N ASP A 25 -19.43 -3.32 -18.63
CA ASP A 25 -19.76 -3.55 -20.05
C ASP A 25 -18.52 -3.52 -20.95
N THR A 26 -17.56 -2.66 -20.62
CA THR A 26 -16.36 -2.44 -21.44
C THR A 26 -15.08 -2.98 -20.80
N GLY A 27 -15.14 -3.41 -19.53
CA GLY A 27 -13.99 -3.77 -18.71
C GLY A 27 -13.05 -2.58 -18.46
N VAL A 28 -13.56 -1.35 -18.55
CA VAL A 28 -12.72 -0.15 -18.39
C VAL A 28 -12.67 0.24 -16.92
N LEU A 29 -11.47 0.42 -16.40
CA LEU A 29 -11.23 1.01 -15.09
C LEU A 29 -10.68 2.42 -15.27
N ARG A 30 -11.38 3.40 -14.70
CA ARG A 30 -10.97 4.81 -14.68
C ARG A 30 -10.59 5.22 -13.27
N ILE A 31 -9.47 5.91 -13.15
CA ILE A 31 -8.96 6.50 -11.92
C ILE A 31 -9.04 8.01 -12.08
N THR A 32 -9.75 8.67 -11.17
CA THR A 32 -9.83 10.13 -11.10
C THR A 32 -9.31 10.62 -9.77
N ASP A 33 -8.69 11.79 -9.72
CA ASP A 33 -8.32 12.40 -8.46
C ASP A 33 -9.53 13.05 -7.77
N SER A 34 -9.32 13.59 -6.56
CA SER A 34 -10.35 14.28 -5.78
C SER A 34 -11.01 15.49 -6.46
N THR A 35 -10.33 16.14 -7.42
CA THR A 35 -10.87 17.24 -8.23
C THR A 35 -11.72 16.75 -9.41
N GLY A 36 -11.74 15.43 -9.66
CA GLY A 36 -12.44 14.81 -10.78
C GLY A 36 -11.61 14.76 -12.07
N SER A 37 -10.33 15.14 -12.04
CA SER A 37 -9.44 14.99 -13.19
C SER A 37 -9.10 13.52 -13.41
N ARG A 38 -9.14 13.08 -14.67
CA ARG A 38 -8.84 11.69 -15.05
C ARG A 38 -7.32 11.47 -15.02
N LEU A 39 -6.85 10.75 -14.01
CA LEU A 39 -5.45 10.38 -13.84
C LEU A 39 -5.05 9.24 -14.78
N ARG A 40 -5.88 8.19 -14.83
CA ARG A 40 -5.56 6.98 -15.59
C ARG A 40 -6.83 6.31 -16.07
N GLU A 41 -6.72 5.64 -17.22
CA GLU A 41 -7.71 4.67 -17.65
C GLU A 41 -6.97 3.44 -18.16
N THR A 42 -7.44 2.28 -17.76
CA THR A 42 -6.89 0.99 -18.16
C THR A 42 -8.01 -0.01 -18.38
N ARG A 43 -7.69 -1.15 -18.97
CA ARG A 43 -8.61 -2.28 -19.03
C ARG A 43 -8.32 -3.22 -17.87
N TRP A 44 -9.37 -3.63 -17.18
CA TRP A 44 -9.34 -4.64 -16.15
C TRP A 44 -10.13 -5.85 -16.63
N SER A 45 -9.47 -7.00 -16.68
CA SER A 45 -10.01 -8.24 -17.25
C SER A 45 -10.81 -9.07 -16.25
N ALA A 46 -10.76 -8.75 -14.96
CA ALA A 46 -11.45 -9.48 -13.90
C ALA A 46 -12.68 -8.70 -13.38
N SER A 47 -13.32 -9.23 -12.34
CA SER A 47 -14.49 -8.61 -11.73
C SER A 47 -14.12 -7.39 -10.88
N TRP A 48 -15.13 -6.57 -10.56
CA TRP A 48 -15.01 -5.48 -9.59
C TRP A 48 -14.54 -5.98 -8.22
N ASP A 49 -15.05 -7.12 -7.77
CA ASP A 49 -14.71 -7.69 -6.46
C ASP A 49 -13.22 -8.07 -6.39
N SER A 50 -12.70 -8.71 -7.45
CA SER A 50 -11.27 -9.00 -7.58
C SER A 50 -10.42 -7.73 -7.59
N LEU A 51 -10.90 -6.65 -8.21
CA LEU A 51 -10.18 -5.37 -8.20
C LEU A 51 -10.07 -4.79 -6.78
N VAL A 52 -11.18 -4.80 -6.03
CA VAL A 52 -11.22 -4.30 -4.64
C VAL A 52 -10.33 -5.15 -3.73
N ALA A 53 -10.36 -6.47 -3.89
CA ALA A 53 -9.48 -7.38 -3.16
C ALA A 53 -7.99 -7.08 -3.41
N THR A 54 -7.58 -6.95 -4.69
CA THR A 54 -6.19 -6.61 -5.04
C THR A 54 -5.75 -5.27 -4.44
N PHE A 55 -6.61 -4.25 -4.47
CA PHE A 55 -6.28 -2.95 -3.86
C PHE A 55 -6.09 -3.06 -2.34
N ARG A 56 -6.91 -3.88 -1.69
CA ARG A 56 -6.82 -4.13 -0.25
C ARG A 56 -5.51 -4.85 0.10
N GLU A 57 -5.18 -5.92 -0.62
CA GLU A 57 -3.92 -6.66 -0.44
C GLU A 57 -2.69 -5.74 -0.60
N LEU A 58 -2.67 -4.90 -1.64
CA LEU A 58 -1.59 -3.93 -1.86
C LEU A 58 -1.46 -2.92 -0.73
N SER A 59 -2.57 -2.48 -0.15
CA SER A 59 -2.55 -1.56 1.00
C SER A 59 -2.00 -2.22 2.27
N GLU A 60 -2.24 -3.52 2.46
CA GLU A 60 -1.75 -4.27 3.62
C GLU A 60 -0.24 -4.56 3.50
N THR A 61 0.29 -4.73 2.29
CA THR A 61 1.74 -5.00 2.08
C THR A 61 2.67 -3.79 2.25
N ALA A 62 2.15 -2.57 2.26
CA ALA A 62 2.99 -1.35 2.34
C ALA A 62 3.52 -1.04 3.75
N ASP A 63 2.99 -1.69 4.79
CA ASP A 63 3.31 -1.40 6.20
C ASP A 63 4.43 -2.29 6.78
N GLU A 64 4.78 -3.41 6.13
CA GLU A 64 5.69 -4.44 6.65
C GLU A 64 7.15 -4.36 6.13
N ASP A 65 7.62 -3.20 5.66
CA ASP A 65 9.05 -2.97 5.33
C ASP A 65 9.71 -1.90 6.21
N ARG A 66 9.11 -1.53 7.35
CA ARG A 66 9.84 -0.83 8.41
C ARG A 66 10.48 -1.87 9.34
N ALA A 67 11.41 -2.65 8.78
CA ALA A 67 12.37 -3.38 9.59
C ALA A 67 13.07 -2.37 10.51
N ASP A 68 12.83 -2.54 11.80
CA ASP A 68 13.31 -1.70 12.88
C ASP A 68 14.86 -1.59 12.82
N PRO A 69 15.45 -0.38 12.77
CA PRO A 69 16.90 -0.21 12.69
C PRO A 69 17.61 -0.62 13.99
N ASP A 70 16.89 -0.81 15.10
CA ASP A 70 17.45 -1.18 16.41
C ASP A 70 17.83 -2.67 16.47
N VAL A 71 17.20 -3.54 15.66
CA VAL A 71 17.57 -4.95 15.56
C VAL A 71 18.91 -5.17 14.83
N LEU A 72 19.35 -4.23 13.99
CA LEU A 72 20.59 -4.33 13.21
C LEU A 72 21.85 -3.89 13.97
N PHE A 73 21.74 -3.08 15.01
CA PHE A 73 22.91 -2.55 15.77
C PHE A 73 23.02 -3.06 17.21
N GLY A 74 22.09 -3.89 17.69
CA GLY A 74 22.02 -4.36 19.08
C GLY A 74 23.10 -5.34 19.58
N SER A 75 24.17 -5.63 18.82
CA SER A 75 25.20 -6.62 19.23
C SER A 75 26.59 -6.06 19.54
N VAL A 76 26.83 -4.74 19.53
CA VAL A 76 28.15 -4.18 19.84
C VAL A 76 28.08 -3.11 20.92
N TYR A 77 27.56 -3.47 22.09
CA TYR A 77 27.98 -2.79 23.33
C TYR A 77 27.82 -3.72 24.54
N ARG A 78 28.50 -4.87 24.52
CA ARG A 78 28.81 -5.57 25.76
C ARG A 78 29.91 -4.80 26.49
N SER A 79 29.47 -3.84 27.29
CA SER A 79 30.24 -3.23 28.37
C SER A 79 30.88 -4.29 29.25
N HIS A 80 32.21 -4.31 29.33
CA HIS A 80 32.95 -4.71 30.54
C HIS A 80 34.20 -3.83 30.66
N ALA A 81 33.96 -2.59 31.06
CA ALA A 81 34.96 -1.87 31.84
C ALA A 81 34.83 -2.29 33.31
N ALA A 82 35.98 -2.30 34.00
CA ALA A 82 36.20 -2.53 35.42
C ALA A 82 36.32 -4.00 35.87
N SER A 83 37.56 -4.47 35.96
CA SER A 83 38.02 -4.93 37.27
C SER A 83 39.49 -4.60 37.48
N THR A 84 39.76 -4.05 38.66
CA THR A 84 40.88 -3.19 39.01
C THR A 84 41.93 -4.01 39.77
N ARG A 85 43.21 -3.80 39.44
CA ARG A 85 44.44 -4.03 40.26
C ARG A 85 44.69 -5.41 40.86
N PHE A 86 45.90 -5.94 40.67
CA PHE A 86 46.78 -6.30 41.79
C PHE A 86 48.26 -6.10 41.38
N ALA A 87 48.98 -5.37 42.22
CA ALA A 87 50.43 -5.27 42.25
C ALA A 87 50.89 -5.62 43.67
N THR A 88 51.78 -6.60 43.79
CA THR A 88 52.90 -6.71 44.75
C THR A 88 53.66 -7.98 44.41
#